data_AF-A0A962YQV5-F1
#
_entry.id   AF-A0A962YQV5-F1
#
_cell.length_a   1.000
_cell.length_b   1.000
_cell.length_c   1.000
_cell.angle_alpha   90.00
_cell.angle_beta   90.00
_cell.angle_gamma   90.00
#
_symmetry.space_group_name_H-M   'P 1'
#
loop_
_entity.id
_entity.type
_entity.pdbx_description
1 polymer ?
#
loop_
_entity_poly.entity_id
_entity_poly.type
_entity_poly.pdbx_seq_one_letter_code
_entity_poly.pdbx_strand_id
1 'polypeptide(L)'
;MPLEDLIITVFCWVAEHTNSVLGDYRLRPRGFAPQLTDSEVITLEVVGEFLGLDTDVGIWKYFGRHWRSWFPGLGSRTTFAQQAANLWVIKQRLHQHLLIDLGAITDLIHVVDGCPMLVCVLTRAPQCRLFPEAANFGYCAEKKQYYYGLHGHLMMTFDGVITAWTVTPAAGDEREAL
;
A
#
# COMPACT_ATOMS: atom_id res chain seq x y z
N MET A 1 18.95 14.86 -2.00
CA MET A 1 18.26 15.07 -0.71
C MET A 1 18.80 14.07 0.29
N PRO A 2 19.34 14.50 1.43
CA PRO A 2 19.67 13.62 2.57
C PRO A 2 18.49 12.75 2.99
N LEU A 3 18.76 11.57 3.56
CA LEU A 3 17.70 10.65 3.98
C LEU A 3 16.91 11.23 5.18
N GLU A 4 17.58 11.98 6.05
CA GLU A 4 16.98 12.73 7.14
C GLU A 4 15.90 13.68 6.63
N ASP A 5 16.23 14.46 5.59
CA ASP A 5 15.31 15.43 4.99
C ASP A 5 14.12 14.71 4.36
N LEU A 6 14.36 13.58 3.66
CA LEU A 6 13.27 12.76 3.12
C LEU A 6 12.32 12.28 4.24
N ILE A 7 12.86 11.73 5.32
CA ILE A 7 12.07 11.22 6.43
C ILE A 7 11.24 12.34 7.06
N ILE A 8 11.85 13.51 7.29
CA ILE A 8 11.17 14.67 7.87
C ILE A 8 10.08 15.17 6.92
N THR A 9 10.37 15.33 5.63
CA THR A 9 9.40 15.80 4.63
C THR A 9 8.22 14.85 4.53
N VAL A 10 8.44 13.54 4.42
CA VAL A 10 7.37 12.54 4.37
C VAL A 10 6.56 12.56 5.66
N PHE A 11 7.22 12.58 6.83
CA PHE A 11 6.53 12.61 8.11
C PHE A 11 5.63 13.84 8.27
N CYS A 12 6.16 15.03 7.97
CA CYS A 12 5.40 16.28 8.06
C CYS A 12 4.19 16.25 7.12
N TRP A 13 4.37 15.84 5.87
CA TRP A 13 3.28 15.76 4.90
C TRP A 13 2.22 14.75 5.35
N VAL A 14 2.62 13.53 5.74
CA VAL A 14 1.69 12.49 6.22
C VAL A 14 0.94 12.96 7.46
N ALA A 15 1.63 13.56 8.43
CA ALA A 15 1.00 14.00 9.67
C ALA A 15 -0.03 15.11 9.45
N GLU A 16 0.28 16.09 8.60
CA GLU A 16 -0.64 17.16 8.21
C GLU A 16 -1.91 16.59 7.54
N HIS A 17 -1.73 15.72 6.55
CA HIS A 17 -2.84 15.20 5.75
C HIS A 17 -3.64 14.12 6.49
N THR A 18 -3.02 13.35 7.39
CA THR A 18 -3.74 12.34 8.19
C THR A 18 -4.77 13.00 9.11
N ASN A 19 -4.44 14.15 9.71
CA ASN A 19 -5.37 14.91 10.53
C ASN A 19 -6.54 15.43 9.70
N SER A 20 -6.28 15.94 8.49
CA SER A 20 -7.31 16.39 7.54
C SER A 20 -8.24 15.24 7.12
N VAL A 21 -7.67 14.07 6.81
CA VAL A 21 -8.39 12.87 6.36
C VAL A 21 -9.27 12.25 7.45
N LEU A 22 -8.81 12.28 8.70
CA LEU A 22 -9.54 11.71 9.83
C LEU A 22 -10.63 12.63 10.36
N GLY A 23 -10.39 13.95 10.42
CA GLY A 23 -11.29 14.88 11.11
C GLY A 23 -11.56 14.39 12.55
N ASP A 24 -12.84 14.26 12.90
CA ASP A 24 -13.26 13.74 14.22
C ASP A 24 -13.34 12.20 14.28
N TYR A 25 -13.02 11.50 13.20
CA TYR A 25 -13.14 10.05 13.14
C TYR A 25 -12.04 9.35 13.95
N ARG A 26 -12.46 8.46 14.86
CA ARG A 26 -11.56 7.66 15.69
C ARG A 26 -11.35 6.26 15.10
N LEU A 27 -10.18 6.02 14.49
CA LEU A 27 -9.78 4.73 13.91
C LEU A 27 -9.89 3.54 14.88
N ARG A 28 -9.51 3.77 16.14
CA ARG A 28 -9.48 2.75 17.20
C ARG A 28 -10.35 3.19 18.36
N PRO A 29 -11.67 2.88 18.34
CA PRO A 29 -12.58 3.28 19.40
C PRO A 29 -12.35 2.50 20.71
N ARG A 30 -11.70 1.33 20.64
CA ARG A 30 -11.41 0.45 21.78
C ARG A 30 -9.94 -0.02 21.76
N GLY A 31 -9.47 -0.45 22.93
CA GLY A 31 -8.11 -0.97 23.12
C GLY A 31 -7.09 0.11 23.48
N PHE A 32 -5.86 -0.33 23.74
CA PHE A 32 -4.73 0.56 24.01
C PHE A 32 -4.28 1.24 22.72
N ALA A 33 -3.89 2.51 22.83
CA ALA A 33 -3.27 3.21 21.72
C ALA A 33 -1.93 2.54 21.37
N PRO A 34 -1.61 2.38 20.07
CA PRO A 34 -0.28 1.93 19.67
C PRO A 34 0.78 2.93 20.15
N GLN A 35 1.97 2.43 20.47
CA GLN A 35 3.11 3.29 20.87
C GLN A 35 3.63 4.12 19.71
N LEU A 36 3.53 3.58 18.50
CA LEU A 36 3.85 4.25 17.25
C LEU A 36 2.59 4.91 16.72
N THR A 37 2.67 6.19 16.38
CA THR A 37 1.57 6.93 15.77
C THR A 37 1.29 6.43 14.35
N ASP A 38 0.09 6.69 13.84
CA ASP A 38 -0.29 6.28 12.49
C ASP A 38 0.52 6.98 11.41
N SER A 39 0.86 8.25 11.63
CA SER A 39 1.74 9.01 10.74
C SER A 39 3.15 8.43 10.70
N GLU A 40 3.71 8.01 11.83
CA GLU A 40 5.01 7.32 11.87
C GLU A 40 4.95 5.99 11.11
N VAL A 41 3.91 5.18 11.26
CA VAL A 41 3.75 3.92 10.53
C VAL A 41 3.75 4.14 9.02
N ILE A 42 2.92 5.07 8.54
CA ILE A 42 2.83 5.36 7.10
C ILE A 42 4.15 5.93 6.59
N THR A 43 4.83 6.76 7.38
CA THR A 43 6.17 7.29 7.04
C THR A 43 7.18 6.17 6.87
N LEU A 44 7.21 5.20 7.80
CA LEU A 44 8.11 4.05 7.73
C LEU A 44 7.85 3.21 6.48
N GLU A 45 6.59 3.01 6.10
CA GLU A 45 6.23 2.30 4.87
C GLU A 45 6.68 3.06 3.62
N VAL A 46 6.31 4.34 3.49
CA VAL A 46 6.64 5.16 2.31
C VAL A 46 8.15 5.28 2.12
N VAL A 47 8.88 5.60 3.20
CA VAL A 47 10.34 5.73 3.12
C VAL A 47 11.00 4.36 2.95
N GLY A 48 10.45 3.31 3.57
CA GLY A 48 10.93 1.94 3.42
C GLY A 48 10.87 1.48 1.97
N GLU A 49 9.71 1.63 1.33
CA GLU A 49 9.51 1.32 -0.09
C GLU A 49 10.41 2.18 -1.00
N PHE A 50 10.57 3.48 -0.70
CA PHE A 50 11.52 4.35 -1.42
C PHE A 50 12.97 3.84 -1.35
N LEU A 51 13.35 3.20 -0.25
CA LEU A 51 14.66 2.57 -0.08
C LEU A 51 14.77 1.16 -0.68
N GLY A 52 13.71 0.65 -1.31
CA GLY A 52 13.65 -0.71 -1.88
C GLY A 52 13.50 -1.81 -0.82
N LEU A 53 12.86 -1.50 0.31
CA LEU A 53 12.56 -2.47 1.37
C LEU A 53 11.14 -3.03 1.20
N ASP A 54 10.97 -3.99 0.29
CA ASP A 54 9.66 -4.48 -0.15
C ASP A 54 8.93 -5.40 0.86
N THR A 55 9.32 -5.40 2.14
CA THR A 55 8.69 -6.23 3.18
C THR A 55 8.57 -5.50 4.51
N ASP A 56 7.46 -5.70 5.22
CA ASP A 56 7.27 -5.19 6.59
C ASP A 56 8.44 -5.55 7.52
N VAL A 57 9.04 -6.73 7.31
CA VAL A 57 10.18 -7.21 8.10
C VAL A 57 11.45 -6.42 7.76
N GLY A 58 11.68 -6.14 6.49
CA GLY A 58 12.79 -5.32 6.01
C GLY A 58 12.71 -3.91 6.57
N ILE A 59 11.54 -3.28 6.43
CA ILE A 59 11.24 -1.95 6.95
C ILE A 59 11.44 -1.92 8.47
N TRP A 60 10.79 -2.82 9.22
CA TRP A 60 10.91 -2.88 10.67
C TRP A 60 12.37 -3.08 11.14
N LYS A 61 13.13 -3.97 10.48
CA LYS A 61 14.55 -4.20 10.81
C LYS A 61 15.40 -2.97 10.53
N TYR A 62 15.19 -2.32 9.39
CA TYR A 62 15.98 -1.16 8.98
C TYR A 62 15.79 0.00 9.95
N PHE A 63 14.54 0.41 10.20
CA PHE A 63 14.27 1.53 11.11
C PHE A 63 14.59 1.19 12.57
N GLY A 64 14.38 -0.07 12.99
CA GLY A 64 14.82 -0.54 14.30
C GLY A 64 16.33 -0.48 14.51
N ARG A 65 17.14 -0.58 13.44
CA ARG A 65 18.61 -0.53 13.51
C ARG A 65 19.16 0.89 13.32
N HIS A 66 18.60 1.65 12.40
CA HIS A 66 19.20 2.91 11.92
C HIS A 66 18.52 4.16 12.49
N TRP A 67 17.25 4.07 12.86
CA TRP A 67 16.40 5.24 13.19
C TRP A 67 15.61 5.05 14.48
N ARG A 68 16.07 4.15 15.37
CA ARG A 68 15.39 3.82 16.63
C ARG A 68 15.18 5.03 17.53
N SER A 69 16.10 5.99 17.49
CA SER A 69 16.01 7.25 18.25
C SER A 69 14.89 8.17 17.75
N TRP A 70 14.57 8.10 16.46
CA TRP A 70 13.50 8.90 15.85
C TRP A 70 12.13 8.22 16.00
N PHE A 71 12.11 6.89 16.05
CA PHE A 71 10.90 6.07 16.23
C PHE A 71 10.99 5.21 17.51
N PRO A 72 11.03 5.81 18.71
CA PRO A 72 11.16 5.07 19.97
C PRO A 72 9.94 4.18 20.25
N GLY A 73 8.78 4.51 19.68
CA GLY A 73 7.55 3.71 19.76
C GLY A 73 7.52 2.47 18.86
N LEU A 74 8.54 2.23 18.02
CA LEU A 74 8.60 1.05 17.15
C LEU A 74 8.63 -0.24 17.99
N GLY A 75 7.48 -0.91 18.07
CA GLY A 75 7.29 -2.11 18.89
C GLY A 75 7.74 -3.39 18.21
N SER A 76 7.00 -4.47 18.46
CA SER A 76 7.24 -5.75 17.77
C SER A 76 6.95 -5.63 16.27
N ARG A 77 7.61 -6.46 15.47
CA ARG A 77 7.32 -6.60 14.04
C ARG A 77 5.84 -6.86 13.76
N THR A 78 5.20 -7.73 14.56
CA THR A 78 3.80 -8.12 14.36
C THR A 78 2.86 -6.93 14.62
N THR A 79 3.11 -6.15 15.67
CA THR A 79 2.29 -4.96 15.97
C THR A 79 2.45 -3.89 14.90
N PHE A 80 3.67 -3.68 14.39
CA PHE A 80 3.94 -2.77 13.27
C PHE A 80 3.18 -3.19 12.01
N ALA A 81 3.37 -4.44 11.55
CA ALA A 81 2.71 -4.96 10.34
C ALA A 81 1.18 -4.93 10.46
N GLN A 82 0.63 -5.26 11.63
CA GLN A 82 -0.81 -5.22 11.84
C GLN A 82 -1.35 -3.77 11.84
N GLN A 83 -0.63 -2.82 12.42
CA GLN A 83 -1.03 -1.41 12.39
C GLN A 83 -0.97 -0.87 10.95
N ALA A 84 0.11 -1.14 10.23
CA ALA A 84 0.29 -0.80 8.82
C ALA A 84 -0.85 -1.33 7.94
N ALA A 85 -1.18 -2.62 8.05
CA ALA A 85 -2.28 -3.23 7.30
C ALA A 85 -3.64 -2.57 7.61
N ASN A 86 -3.91 -2.25 8.88
CA ASN A 86 -5.17 -1.63 9.29
C ASN A 86 -5.32 -0.16 8.85
N LEU A 87 -4.24 0.49 8.40
CA LEU A 87 -4.25 1.87 7.91
C LEU A 87 -4.56 1.99 6.41
N TRP A 88 -4.92 0.89 5.72
CA TRP A 88 -5.11 0.88 4.26
C TRP A 88 -6.09 1.96 3.75
N VAL A 89 -7.21 2.21 4.46
CA VAL A 89 -8.19 3.25 4.08
C VAL A 89 -7.55 4.64 4.15
N ILE A 90 -6.74 4.88 5.17
CA ILE A 90 -6.06 6.17 5.36
C ILE A 90 -5.02 6.36 4.26
N LYS A 91 -4.24 5.32 3.94
CA LYS A 91 -3.28 5.35 2.83
C LYS A 91 -3.96 5.69 1.51
N GLN A 92 -5.11 5.08 1.23
CA GLN A 92 -5.88 5.37 0.02
C GLN A 92 -6.38 6.83 -0.01
N ARG A 93 -6.86 7.37 1.11
CA ARG A 93 -7.29 8.78 1.17
C ARG A 93 -6.12 9.76 1.07
N LEU A 94 -4.99 9.47 1.70
CA LEU A 94 -3.76 10.25 1.56
C LEU A 94 -3.29 10.26 0.11
N HIS A 95 -3.33 9.11 -0.57
CA HIS A 95 -3.05 9.04 -1.99
C HIS A 95 -3.95 9.96 -2.82
N GLN A 96 -5.26 10.00 -2.55
CA GLN A 96 -6.16 10.94 -3.24
C GLN A 96 -5.79 12.41 -2.99
N HIS A 97 -5.36 12.78 -1.78
CA HIS A 97 -4.87 14.14 -1.51
C HIS A 97 -3.57 14.43 -2.27
N LEU A 98 -2.64 13.46 -2.32
CA LEU A 98 -1.41 13.59 -3.10
C LEU A 98 -1.69 13.84 -4.59
N LEU A 99 -2.72 13.21 -5.15
CA LEU A 99 -3.12 13.45 -6.54
C LEU A 99 -3.63 14.87 -6.79
N ILE A 100 -4.31 15.47 -5.82
CA ILE A 100 -4.76 16.87 -5.88
C ILE A 100 -3.53 17.78 -5.87
N ASP A 101 -2.61 17.56 -4.93
CA ASP A 101 -1.38 18.35 -4.80
C ASP A 101 -0.52 18.30 -6.07
N LEU A 102 -0.49 17.13 -6.73
CA LEU A 102 0.25 16.92 -7.98
C LEU A 102 -0.49 17.40 -9.23
N GLY A 103 -1.78 17.77 -9.14
CA GLY A 103 -2.62 18.12 -10.30
C GLY A 103 -2.99 16.94 -11.21
N ALA A 104 -2.62 15.72 -10.84
CA ALA A 104 -2.76 14.51 -11.66
C ALA A 104 -4.21 14.12 -11.94
N ILE A 105 -5.17 14.58 -11.11
CA ILE A 105 -6.60 14.32 -11.32
C ILE A 105 -7.12 14.96 -12.62
N THR A 106 -6.51 16.04 -13.08
CA THR A 106 -6.99 16.77 -14.26
C THR A 106 -6.42 16.27 -15.59
N ASP A 107 -5.57 15.24 -15.56
CA ASP A 107 -4.98 14.70 -16.78
C ASP A 107 -6.02 14.00 -17.66
N LEU A 108 -6.04 14.39 -18.93
CA LEU A 108 -7.01 13.89 -19.92
C LEU A 108 -6.70 12.45 -20.37
N ILE A 109 -5.45 12.00 -20.24
CA ILE A 109 -5.00 10.71 -20.74
C ILE A 109 -4.29 9.96 -19.63
N HIS A 110 -4.71 8.72 -19.46
CA HIS A 110 -4.15 7.78 -18.50
C HIS A 110 -3.80 6.47 -19.20
N VAL A 111 -2.70 5.88 -18.77
CA VAL A 111 -2.25 4.56 -19.19
C VAL A 111 -2.69 3.57 -18.13
N VAL A 112 -3.23 2.44 -18.57
CA VAL A 112 -3.64 1.34 -17.70
C VAL A 112 -2.81 0.13 -18.03
N ASP A 113 -2.28 -0.51 -16.99
CA ASP A 113 -1.57 -1.78 -17.10
C ASP A 113 -2.06 -2.78 -16.04
N GLY A 114 -2.06 -4.05 -16.42
CA GLY A 114 -2.56 -5.16 -15.61
C GLY A 114 -1.44 -6.13 -15.27
N CYS A 115 -1.38 -6.63 -14.03
CA CYS A 115 -0.43 -7.67 -13.67
C CYS A 115 -1.06 -8.80 -12.82
N PRO A 116 -0.60 -10.06 -13.02
CA PRO A 116 -1.10 -11.20 -12.26
C PRO A 116 -0.58 -11.17 -10.81
N MET A 117 -1.51 -11.17 -9.85
CA MET A 117 -1.21 -11.25 -8.41
C MET A 117 -1.52 -12.65 -7.89
N LEU A 118 -0.48 -13.46 -7.66
CA LEU A 118 -0.64 -14.82 -7.17
C LEU A 118 -1.00 -14.83 -5.69
N VAL A 119 -2.13 -15.45 -5.34
CA VAL A 119 -2.51 -15.67 -3.94
C VAL A 119 -1.81 -16.92 -3.39
N CYS A 120 -1.65 -17.95 -4.22
CA CYS A 120 -0.82 -19.10 -3.92
C CYS A 120 -0.34 -19.80 -5.19
N VAL A 121 0.61 -20.73 -5.03
CA VAL A 121 1.02 -21.63 -6.11
C VAL A 121 -0.14 -22.55 -6.50
N LEU A 122 -0.25 -22.90 -7.80
CA LEU A 122 -1.36 -23.69 -8.35
C LEU A 122 -1.64 -24.99 -7.60
N THR A 123 -0.61 -25.69 -7.13
CA THR A 123 -0.74 -26.94 -6.37
C THR A 123 -1.49 -26.78 -5.05
N ARG A 124 -1.53 -25.57 -4.49
CA ARG A 124 -2.24 -25.23 -3.25
C ARG A 124 -3.61 -24.60 -3.49
N ALA A 125 -3.94 -24.22 -4.73
CA ALA A 125 -5.19 -23.53 -5.05
C ALA A 125 -6.45 -24.27 -4.55
N PRO A 126 -6.58 -25.61 -4.68
CA PRO A 126 -7.76 -26.32 -4.19
C PRO A 126 -7.97 -26.26 -2.66
N GLN A 127 -6.91 -25.93 -1.91
CA GLN A 127 -6.92 -25.84 -0.45
C GLN A 127 -6.82 -24.39 0.05
N CYS A 128 -6.70 -23.42 -0.86
CA CYS A 128 -6.56 -22.02 -0.50
C CYS A 128 -7.88 -21.48 0.06
N ARG A 129 -7.81 -20.84 1.22
CA ARG A 129 -8.95 -20.17 1.86
C ARG A 129 -8.80 -18.66 1.91
N LEU A 130 -7.76 -18.13 1.27
CA LEU A 130 -7.49 -16.70 1.21
C LEU A 130 -8.32 -16.09 0.07
N PHE A 131 -9.01 -14.99 0.35
CA PHE A 131 -9.83 -14.27 -0.63
C PHE A 131 -10.84 -15.18 -1.39
N PRO A 132 -11.65 -16.00 -0.70
CA PRO A 132 -12.46 -17.04 -1.35
C PRO A 132 -13.49 -16.50 -2.35
N GLU A 133 -13.91 -15.24 -2.20
CA GLU A 133 -14.90 -14.58 -3.06
C GLU A 133 -14.26 -13.73 -4.17
N ALA A 134 -12.95 -13.48 -4.11
CA ALA A 134 -12.25 -12.61 -5.04
C ALA A 134 -11.20 -13.35 -5.89
N ALA A 135 -10.49 -14.32 -5.33
CA ALA A 135 -9.44 -15.04 -6.03
C ALA A 135 -10.01 -16.16 -6.93
N ASN A 136 -9.50 -16.26 -8.16
CA ASN A 136 -9.91 -17.29 -9.11
C ASN A 136 -8.70 -17.80 -9.93
N PHE A 137 -8.92 -18.81 -10.76
CA PHE A 137 -7.95 -19.24 -11.76
C PHE A 137 -7.96 -18.28 -12.95
N GLY A 138 -6.78 -17.89 -13.40
CA GLY A 138 -6.61 -17.08 -14.61
C GLY A 138 -5.42 -17.58 -15.44
N TYR A 139 -5.25 -16.96 -16.60
CA TYR A 139 -4.15 -17.26 -17.51
C TYR A 139 -3.41 -15.97 -17.89
N CYS A 140 -2.11 -15.94 -17.64
CA CYS A 140 -1.24 -14.85 -18.07
C CYS A 140 -0.63 -15.21 -19.42
N ALA A 141 -1.07 -14.54 -20.48
CA ALA A 141 -0.62 -14.81 -21.85
C ALA A 141 0.87 -14.49 -22.07
N GLU A 142 1.36 -13.40 -21.48
CA GLU A 142 2.76 -12.98 -21.55
C GLU A 142 3.70 -14.09 -21.03
N LYS A 143 3.37 -14.66 -19.86
CA LYS A 143 4.16 -15.72 -19.21
C LYS A 143 3.75 -17.13 -19.63
N LYS A 144 2.73 -17.25 -20.50
CA LYS A 144 2.12 -18.51 -20.94
C LYS A 144 1.81 -19.48 -19.80
N GLN A 145 1.25 -18.96 -18.70
CA GLN A 145 1.04 -19.74 -17.48
C GLN A 145 -0.33 -19.50 -16.86
N TYR A 146 -0.90 -20.56 -16.30
CA TYR A 146 -2.05 -20.47 -15.40
C TYR A 146 -1.59 -20.01 -14.02
N TYR A 147 -2.45 -19.28 -13.32
CA TYR A 147 -2.21 -18.89 -11.94
C TYR A 147 -3.53 -18.86 -11.16
N TYR A 148 -3.43 -18.92 -9.83
CA TYR A 148 -4.57 -18.75 -8.94
C TYR A 148 -4.36 -17.49 -8.11
N GLY A 149 -5.28 -16.53 -8.23
CA GLY A 149 -5.20 -15.27 -7.51
C GLY A 149 -6.08 -14.17 -8.09
N LEU A 150 -5.54 -12.96 -8.10
CA LEU A 150 -6.19 -11.73 -8.53
C LEU A 150 -5.47 -11.16 -9.76
N HIS A 151 -6.16 -10.33 -10.53
CA HIS A 151 -5.56 -9.48 -11.54
C HIS A 151 -5.52 -8.06 -10.99
N GLY A 152 -4.32 -7.50 -10.80
CA GLY A 152 -4.15 -6.12 -10.35
C GLY A 152 -4.13 -5.18 -11.54
N HIS A 153 -4.83 -4.05 -11.43
CA HIS A 153 -4.91 -3.02 -12.47
C HIS A 153 -4.37 -1.73 -11.89
N LEU A 154 -3.50 -1.08 -12.64
CA LEU A 154 -2.84 0.17 -12.27
C LEU A 154 -3.11 1.21 -13.34
N MET A 155 -3.60 2.38 -12.94
CA MET A 155 -3.82 3.52 -13.80
C MET A 155 -2.81 4.61 -13.44
N MET A 156 -2.15 5.18 -14.45
CA MET A 156 -1.15 6.23 -14.26
C MET A 156 -1.23 7.32 -15.33
N THR A 157 -0.80 8.53 -14.97
CA THR A 157 -0.59 9.62 -15.93
C THR A 157 0.63 9.33 -16.80
N PHE A 158 0.80 10.06 -17.91
CA PHE A 158 1.99 9.93 -18.75
C PHE A 158 3.30 10.28 -18.03
N ASP A 159 3.24 11.14 -17.02
CA ASP A 159 4.38 11.51 -16.18
C ASP A 159 4.68 10.47 -15.09
N GLY A 160 3.93 9.36 -15.07
CA GLY A 160 4.16 8.22 -14.18
C GLY A 160 3.52 8.35 -12.80
N VAL A 161 2.57 9.28 -12.62
CA VAL A 161 1.82 9.39 -11.35
C VAL A 161 0.72 8.33 -11.36
N ILE A 162 0.77 7.40 -10.41
CA ILE A 162 -0.30 6.41 -10.22
C ILE A 162 -1.55 7.12 -9.71
N THR A 163 -2.65 7.12 -10.46
CA THR A 163 -3.90 7.81 -10.11
C THR A 163 -4.98 6.89 -9.56
N ALA A 164 -4.96 5.62 -9.94
CA ALA A 164 -5.88 4.63 -9.38
C ALA A 164 -5.27 3.22 -9.46
N TRP A 165 -5.78 2.35 -8.61
CA TRP A 165 -5.54 0.91 -8.70
C TRP A 165 -6.77 0.15 -8.23
N THR A 166 -6.94 -1.05 -8.77
CA THR A 166 -7.98 -1.98 -8.31
C THR A 166 -7.53 -3.42 -8.55
N VAL A 167 -8.28 -4.37 -8.03
CA VAL A 167 -8.05 -5.80 -8.24
C VAL A 167 -9.34 -6.46 -8.69
N THR A 168 -9.26 -7.29 -9.72
CA THR A 168 -10.36 -8.16 -10.16
C THR A 168 -9.98 -9.64 -9.92
N PRO A 169 -10.92 -10.57 -9.99
CA PRO A 169 -10.58 -11.99 -10.06
C PRO A 169 -9.65 -12.26 -11.24
N ALA A 170 -8.75 -13.24 -11.13
CA ALA A 170 -7.81 -13.55 -12.22
C ALA A 170 -8.46 -13.91 -13.58
N ALA A 171 -9.73 -14.31 -13.58
CA ALA A 171 -10.53 -14.58 -14.77
C ALA A 171 -11.38 -13.39 -15.25
N GLY A 172 -11.41 -12.28 -14.50
CA GLY A 172 -12.22 -11.11 -14.81
C GLY A 172 -11.71 -10.37 -16.04
N ASP A 173 -12.62 -9.68 -16.73
CA ASP A 173 -12.26 -8.80 -17.85
C ASP A 173 -11.58 -7.54 -17.30
N GLU A 174 -10.48 -7.10 -17.90
CA GLU A 174 -9.79 -5.86 -17.56
C GLU A 174 -10.71 -4.64 -17.69
N ARG A 175 -11.73 -4.71 -18.56
CA ARG A 175 -12.74 -3.65 -18.70
C ARG A 175 -13.62 -3.45 -17.48
N GLU A 176 -13.75 -4.46 -16.61
CA GLU A 176 -14.50 -4.32 -15.37
C GLU A 176 -13.74 -3.47 -14.33
N ALA A 177 -12.44 -3.25 -14.55
CA ALA A 177 -11.58 -2.45 -13.69
C ALA A 177 -11.52 -0.96 -14.07
N LEU A 178 -12.05 -0.60 -15.25
CA LEU A 178 -12.06 0.76 -15.83
C LEU A 178 -13.40 1.46 -15.64
#